data_AF-A0A3M2KUW1-F1
#
_entry.id   AF-A0A3M2KUW1-F1
#
_cell.length_a   1.000
_cell.length_b   1.000
_cell.length_c   1.000
_cell.angle_alpha   90.00
_cell.angle_beta   90.00
_cell.angle_gamma   90.00
#
_symmetry.space_group_name_H-M   'P 1'
#
loop_
_entity.id
_entity.type
_entity.pdbx_description
1 polymer ?
#
loop_
_entity_poly.entity_id
_entity_poly.type
_entity_poly.pdbx_seq_one_letter_code
_entity_poly.pdbx_strand_id
1 'polypeptide(L)'
;MLAGMSLHPDVRAALRAAWAFSAPEPVGTRELLIALAGTDVTGEWDRVFPATFDEIDSTPEDPEPATGRYCRHVPVTDTCAVALEVAGELGTHYGLLPLPVGLVVLGLVTDRSSGASQLLAAGRSRADLLGVVQADLLRAGLPGLSLALPQALRAAGGYARPVRRPVTATPLHAVSVAAPEESRSTRTWRWLAMALIVAIVVLGLITVSLYLFGPAPTPPAPPPGPMPTEGATLALAGPHLR
;
A
#
# COMPACT_ATOMS: atom_id res chain seq x y z
N MET A 1 6.62 -21.08 -11.14
CA MET A 1 5.52 -21.33 -10.16
C MET A 1 5.88 -20.55 -8.90
N LEU A 2 5.21 -19.42 -8.64
CA LEU A 2 5.55 -18.47 -7.56
C LEU A 2 5.29 -19.00 -6.13
N ALA A 3 4.71 -20.19 -5.99
CA ALA A 3 4.26 -20.76 -4.71
C ALA A 3 5.39 -20.99 -3.69
N GLY A 4 6.64 -21.17 -4.14
CA GLY A 4 7.79 -21.41 -3.27
C GLY A 4 8.44 -20.16 -2.67
N MET A 5 8.02 -18.96 -3.10
CA MET A 5 8.68 -17.71 -2.72
C MET A 5 8.35 -17.31 -1.28
N SER A 6 9.39 -17.08 -0.47
CA SER A 6 9.23 -16.53 0.88
C SER A 6 9.05 -15.01 0.78
N LEU A 7 7.85 -14.52 1.08
CA LEU A 7 7.46 -13.11 0.98
C LEU A 7 7.42 -12.48 2.37
N HIS A 8 7.90 -11.23 2.49
CA HIS A 8 7.72 -10.45 3.70
C HIS A 8 6.22 -10.29 4.01
N PRO A 9 5.79 -10.23 5.29
CA PRO A 9 4.40 -10.02 5.66
C PRO A 9 3.72 -8.85 4.95
N ASP A 10 4.41 -7.73 4.78
CA ASP A 10 3.87 -6.53 4.12
C ASP A 10 3.62 -6.76 2.63
N VAL A 11 4.52 -7.46 1.93
CA VAL A 11 4.32 -7.85 0.52
C VAL A 11 3.09 -8.75 0.38
N ARG A 12 2.86 -9.67 1.33
CA ARG A 12 1.64 -10.50 1.33
C ARG A 12 0.37 -9.70 1.66
N ALA A 13 0.48 -8.68 2.49
CA ALA A 13 -0.64 -7.77 2.77
C ALA A 13 -0.96 -6.93 1.53
N ALA A 14 0.06 -6.37 0.88
CA ALA A 14 -0.05 -5.62 -0.37
C ALA A 14 -0.68 -6.44 -1.50
N LEU A 15 -0.22 -7.68 -1.73
CA LEU A 15 -0.82 -8.56 -2.74
C LEU A 15 -2.32 -8.80 -2.52
N ARG A 16 -2.73 -9.01 -1.27
CA ARG A 16 -4.15 -9.19 -0.93
C ARG A 16 -4.95 -7.91 -1.08
N ALA A 17 -4.37 -6.77 -0.70
CA ALA A 17 -5.00 -5.46 -0.86
C ALA A 17 -5.16 -5.10 -2.35
N ALA A 18 -4.13 -5.33 -3.17
CA ALA A 18 -4.17 -5.13 -4.61
C ALA A 18 -5.27 -5.99 -5.26
N TRP A 19 -5.37 -7.26 -4.87
CA TRP A 19 -6.43 -8.15 -5.37
C TRP A 19 -7.83 -7.67 -4.97
N ALA A 20 -8.02 -7.25 -3.71
CA ALA A 20 -9.30 -6.74 -3.25
C ALA A 20 -9.76 -5.51 -4.04
N PHE A 21 -8.81 -4.74 -4.58
CA PHE A 21 -9.08 -3.55 -5.39
C PHE A 21 -9.28 -3.88 -6.88
N SER A 22 -8.52 -4.82 -7.44
CA SER A 22 -8.55 -5.13 -8.87
C SER A 22 -9.63 -6.15 -9.26
N ALA A 23 -10.13 -6.94 -8.31
CA ALA A 23 -11.07 -8.02 -8.60
C ALA A 23 -12.30 -7.54 -9.41
N PRO A 24 -12.71 -8.30 -10.45
CA PRO A 24 -12.27 -9.66 -10.80
C PRO A 24 -10.97 -9.74 -11.62
N GLU A 25 -10.35 -8.61 -11.96
CA GLU A 25 -9.18 -8.57 -12.83
C GLU A 25 -7.89 -8.99 -12.10
N PRO A 26 -7.01 -9.77 -12.75
CA PRO A 26 -5.70 -10.14 -12.20
C PRO A 26 -4.88 -8.94 -11.74
N VAL A 27 -4.11 -9.11 -10.67
CA VAL A 27 -3.26 -8.03 -10.14
C VAL A 27 -2.11 -7.74 -11.10
N GLY A 28 -2.09 -6.53 -11.65
CA GLY A 28 -0.99 -5.99 -12.43
C GLY A 28 0.14 -5.40 -11.58
N THR A 29 1.22 -5.00 -12.24
CA THR A 29 2.36 -4.37 -11.56
C THR A 29 1.97 -3.02 -10.93
N ARG A 30 1.10 -2.24 -11.59
CA ARG A 30 0.60 -0.95 -11.11
C ARG A 30 -0.16 -1.10 -9.79
N GLU A 31 -1.14 -2.00 -9.77
CA GLU A 31 -2.01 -2.24 -8.61
C GLU A 31 -1.19 -2.75 -7.43
N LEU A 32 -0.24 -3.65 -7.69
CA LEU A 32 0.65 -4.15 -6.64
C LEU A 32 1.56 -3.05 -6.09
N LEU A 33 2.10 -2.18 -6.95
CA LEU A 33 2.94 -1.06 -6.50
C LEU A 33 2.16 -0.10 -5.60
N ILE A 34 0.94 0.28 -5.99
CA ILE A 34 0.06 1.16 -5.19
C ILE A 34 -0.25 0.51 -3.84
N ALA A 35 -0.56 -0.78 -3.84
CA ALA A 35 -0.82 -1.52 -2.60
C ALA A 35 0.42 -1.65 -1.70
N LEU A 36 1.61 -1.78 -2.27
CA LEU A 36 2.87 -1.77 -1.50
C LEU A 36 3.08 -0.41 -0.84
N ALA A 37 2.88 0.68 -1.57
CA ALA A 37 2.97 2.04 -1.02
C ALA A 37 1.97 2.28 0.11
N GLY A 38 0.76 1.73 0.01
CA GLY A 38 -0.27 1.85 1.05
C GLY A 38 -0.06 0.95 2.27
N THR A 39 0.81 -0.07 2.20
CA THR A 39 1.00 -1.04 3.30
C THR A 39 2.36 -0.91 3.99
N ASP A 40 3.39 -0.46 3.27
CA ASP A 40 4.72 -0.24 3.85
C ASP A 40 4.81 1.14 4.49
N VAL A 41 4.62 1.17 5.81
CA VAL A 41 4.74 2.37 6.64
C VAL A 41 6.19 2.79 6.91
N THR A 42 7.17 1.96 6.54
CA THR A 42 8.58 2.21 6.84
C THR A 42 9.32 2.89 5.70
N GLY A 43 8.86 2.69 4.47
CA GLY A 43 9.45 3.27 3.26
C GLY A 43 9.18 4.77 3.11
N GLU A 44 10.14 5.49 2.51
CA GLU A 44 9.97 6.91 2.15
C GLU A 44 9.22 7.06 0.81
N TRP A 45 7.99 6.54 0.77
CA TRP A 45 7.20 6.46 -0.45
C TRP A 45 6.93 7.82 -1.11
N ASP A 46 6.82 8.90 -0.35
CA ASP A 46 6.63 10.24 -0.89
C ASP A 46 7.78 10.69 -1.82
N ARG A 47 8.99 10.15 -1.64
CA ARG A 47 10.15 10.43 -2.50
C ARG A 47 10.20 9.52 -3.73
N VAL A 48 9.83 8.26 -3.53
CA VAL A 48 9.86 7.25 -4.58
C VAL A 48 8.69 7.42 -5.54
N PHE A 49 7.51 7.70 -5.00
CA PHE A 49 6.22 7.75 -5.66
C PHE A 49 5.67 9.19 -5.58
N PRO A 50 6.16 10.13 -6.42
CA PRO A 50 5.67 11.50 -6.44
C PRO A 50 4.31 11.63 -7.14
N ALA A 51 3.73 10.52 -7.62
CA ALA A 51 2.59 10.55 -8.51
C ALA A 51 1.32 11.05 -7.82
N THR A 52 0.64 11.96 -8.49
CA THR A 52 -0.70 12.44 -8.12
C THR A 52 -1.77 11.43 -8.52
N PHE A 53 -2.99 11.59 -7.97
CA PHE A 53 -4.12 10.72 -8.33
C PHE A 53 -4.43 10.71 -9.83
N ASP A 54 -4.30 11.85 -10.51
CA ASP A 54 -4.55 11.96 -11.95
C ASP A 54 -3.50 11.19 -12.78
N GLU A 55 -2.26 11.12 -12.31
CA GLU A 55 -1.18 10.35 -12.93
C GLU A 55 -1.38 8.84 -12.75
N ILE A 56 -1.87 8.41 -11.58
CA ILE A 56 -2.21 7.01 -11.32
C ILE A 56 -3.29 6.54 -12.32
N ASP A 57 -4.36 7.32 -12.46
CA ASP A 57 -5.52 6.99 -13.29
C ASP A 57 -5.20 7.01 -14.80
N SER A 58 -4.20 7.78 -15.23
CA SER A 58 -3.77 7.86 -16.63
C SER A 58 -2.64 6.89 -16.98
N THR A 59 -2.06 6.20 -16.00
CA THR A 59 -1.02 5.20 -16.24
C THR A 59 -1.61 3.97 -16.94
N PRO A 60 -1.03 3.54 -18.07
CA PRO A 60 -1.44 2.32 -18.76
C PRO A 60 -1.35 1.07 -17.88
N GLU A 61 -2.25 0.12 -18.14
CA GLU A 61 -2.21 -1.22 -17.55
C GLU A 61 -1.06 -2.06 -18.14
N ASP A 62 -0.77 -3.21 -17.50
CA ASP A 62 0.23 -4.13 -18.00
C ASP A 62 -0.13 -4.63 -19.42
N PRO A 63 0.86 -4.80 -20.32
CA PRO A 63 0.61 -5.15 -21.72
C PRO A 63 0.12 -6.59 -21.92
N GLU A 64 0.35 -7.49 -20.96
CA GLU A 64 0.05 -8.92 -21.08
C GLU A 64 -1.06 -9.34 -20.10
N PRO A 65 -2.24 -9.78 -20.60
CA PRO A 65 -3.29 -10.29 -19.72
C PRO A 65 -2.84 -11.60 -19.06
N ALA A 66 -3.42 -11.92 -17.89
CA ALA A 66 -3.01 -13.10 -17.14
C ALA A 66 -3.28 -14.41 -17.88
N THR A 67 -2.28 -15.31 -17.93
CA THR A 67 -2.42 -16.67 -18.49
C THR A 67 -2.67 -17.74 -17.42
N GLY A 68 -3.29 -17.36 -16.29
CA GLY A 68 -3.51 -18.26 -15.14
C GLY A 68 -2.32 -18.35 -14.19
N ARG A 69 -1.52 -17.28 -14.09
CA ARG A 69 -0.44 -17.16 -13.10
C ARG A 69 -1.00 -16.77 -11.74
N TYR A 70 -0.48 -17.39 -10.68
CA TYR A 70 -0.88 -17.11 -9.30
C TYR A 70 0.32 -16.90 -8.40
N CYS A 71 0.22 -15.92 -7.51
CA CYS A 71 1.12 -15.72 -6.39
C CYS A 71 0.33 -15.88 -5.08
N ARG A 72 0.61 -16.93 -4.29
CA ARG A 72 -0.12 -17.19 -3.01
C ARG A 72 -1.64 -17.13 -3.16
N HIS A 73 -2.18 -17.77 -4.20
CA HIS A 73 -3.61 -17.80 -4.55
C HIS A 73 -4.20 -16.48 -5.09
N VAL A 74 -3.40 -15.43 -5.25
CA VAL A 74 -3.80 -14.21 -5.95
C VAL A 74 -3.48 -14.36 -7.43
N PRO A 75 -4.44 -14.24 -8.36
CA PRO A 75 -4.15 -14.22 -9.78
C PRO A 75 -3.40 -12.92 -10.13
N VAL A 76 -2.36 -13.04 -10.94
CA VAL A 76 -1.50 -11.92 -11.35
C VAL A 76 -1.36 -11.90 -12.87
N THR A 77 -1.11 -10.73 -13.44
CA THR A 77 -0.73 -10.61 -14.87
C THR A 77 0.59 -11.34 -15.12
N ASP A 78 0.88 -11.66 -16.39
CA ASP A 78 2.15 -12.31 -16.74
C ASP A 78 3.34 -11.39 -16.49
N THR A 79 3.18 -10.08 -16.76
CA THR A 79 4.17 -9.05 -16.44
C THR A 79 4.45 -8.98 -14.93
N CYS A 80 3.40 -9.00 -14.10
CA CYS A 80 3.54 -9.01 -12.63
C CYS A 80 4.18 -10.31 -12.14
N ALA A 81 3.83 -11.46 -12.73
CA ALA A 81 4.45 -12.73 -12.40
C ALA A 81 5.96 -12.72 -12.69
N VAL A 82 6.38 -12.25 -13.87
CA VAL A 82 7.80 -12.12 -14.24
C VAL A 82 8.52 -11.16 -13.29
N ALA A 83 7.92 -10.02 -12.97
CA ALA A 83 8.49 -9.07 -12.02
C ALA A 83 8.73 -9.68 -10.63
N LEU A 84 7.78 -10.49 -10.14
CA LEU A 84 7.92 -11.22 -8.89
C LEU A 84 9.00 -12.31 -8.98
N GLU A 85 9.09 -13.05 -10.09
CA GLU A 85 10.15 -14.03 -10.32
C GLU A 85 11.54 -13.34 -10.33
N VAL A 86 11.68 -12.20 -11.00
CA VAL A 86 12.90 -11.38 -10.96
C VAL A 86 13.24 -10.95 -9.54
N ALA A 87 12.27 -10.50 -8.75
CA ALA A 87 12.49 -10.18 -7.34
C ALA A 87 12.94 -11.41 -6.53
N GLY A 88 12.37 -12.59 -6.79
CA GLY A 88 12.80 -13.86 -6.20
C GLY A 88 14.26 -14.21 -6.47
N GLU A 89 14.66 -14.10 -7.74
CA GLU A 89 16.03 -14.38 -8.18
C GLU A 89 17.02 -13.40 -7.55
N LEU A 90 16.69 -12.10 -7.54
CA LEU A 90 17.51 -11.08 -6.87
C LEU A 90 17.59 -11.31 -5.35
N GLY A 91 16.48 -11.65 -4.70
CA GLY A 91 16.47 -11.95 -3.26
C GLY A 91 17.33 -13.16 -2.91
N THR A 92 17.31 -14.18 -3.76
CA THR A 92 18.21 -15.35 -3.62
C THR A 92 19.67 -14.94 -3.83
N HIS A 93 19.96 -14.16 -4.87
CA HIS A 93 21.31 -13.71 -5.19
C HIS A 93 21.94 -12.86 -4.08
N TYR A 94 21.17 -11.95 -3.46
CA TYR A 94 21.66 -11.06 -2.40
C TYR A 94 21.42 -11.59 -0.98
N GLY A 95 20.83 -12.78 -0.81
CA GLY A 95 20.49 -13.34 0.50
C GLY A 95 19.41 -12.54 1.26
N LEU A 96 18.53 -11.85 0.54
CA LEU A 96 17.47 -11.00 1.09
C LEU A 96 16.13 -11.75 1.08
N LEU A 97 16.04 -12.77 1.95
CA LEU A 97 14.82 -13.55 2.17
C LEU A 97 14.39 -13.46 3.65
N PRO A 98 13.09 -13.33 3.96
CA PRO A 98 11.95 -13.20 3.04
C PRO A 98 12.01 -11.92 2.18
N LEU A 99 11.44 -11.95 0.97
CA LEU A 99 11.58 -10.86 0.01
C LEU A 99 11.04 -9.53 0.57
N PRO A 100 11.90 -8.51 0.74
CA PRO A 100 11.48 -7.22 1.26
C PRO A 100 10.81 -6.38 0.18
N VAL A 101 10.02 -5.40 0.62
CA VAL A 101 9.23 -4.49 -0.23
C VAL A 101 10.06 -3.83 -1.32
N GLY A 102 11.21 -3.23 -0.96
CA GLY A 102 12.07 -2.56 -1.94
C GLY A 102 12.59 -3.47 -3.06
N LEU A 103 12.77 -4.77 -2.79
CA LEU A 103 13.25 -5.74 -3.78
C LEU A 103 12.12 -6.17 -4.72
N VAL A 104 10.89 -6.27 -4.20
CA VAL A 104 9.70 -6.46 -5.01
C VAL A 104 9.49 -5.26 -5.93
N VAL A 105 9.55 -4.03 -5.41
CA VAL A 105 9.45 -2.79 -6.21
C VAL A 105 10.51 -2.76 -7.30
N LEU A 106 11.75 -3.15 -6.98
CA LEU A 106 12.83 -3.26 -7.96
C LEU A 106 12.48 -4.21 -9.11
N GLY A 107 11.88 -5.37 -8.79
CA GLY A 107 11.34 -6.31 -9.79
C GLY A 107 10.24 -5.68 -10.63
N LEU A 108 9.27 -4.99 -10.01
CA LEU A 108 8.14 -4.33 -10.68
C LEU A 108 8.59 -3.28 -11.70
N VAL A 109 9.63 -2.49 -11.38
CA VAL A 109 10.13 -1.43 -12.28
C VAL A 109 11.19 -1.91 -13.27
N THR A 110 11.52 -3.20 -13.26
CA THR A 110 12.58 -3.74 -14.12
C THR A 110 12.20 -3.69 -15.60
N ASP A 111 10.93 -3.99 -15.92
CA ASP A 111 10.39 -3.84 -17.26
C ASP A 111 9.83 -2.43 -17.45
N ARG A 112 10.38 -1.68 -18.42
CA ARG A 112 9.95 -0.31 -18.73
C ARG A 112 8.53 -0.22 -19.28
N SER A 113 7.99 -1.32 -19.80
CA SER A 113 6.64 -1.37 -20.33
C SER A 113 5.58 -1.70 -19.27
N SER A 114 6.00 -2.11 -18.07
CA SER A 114 5.08 -2.39 -16.96
C SER A 114 4.36 -1.13 -16.47
N GLY A 115 3.13 -1.29 -15.97
CA GLY A 115 2.37 -0.20 -15.38
C GLY A 115 3.11 0.45 -14.20
N ALA A 116 3.78 -0.34 -13.35
CA ALA A 116 4.61 0.16 -12.25
C ALA A 116 5.77 1.04 -12.71
N SER A 117 6.51 0.61 -13.75
CA SER A 117 7.62 1.42 -14.27
C SER A 117 7.12 2.70 -14.93
N GLN A 118 5.99 2.66 -15.64
CA GLN A 118 5.43 3.85 -16.28
C GLN A 118 4.95 4.86 -15.23
N LEU A 119 4.30 4.38 -14.17
CA LEU A 119 3.83 5.19 -13.05
C LEU A 119 4.98 5.88 -12.30
N LEU A 120 6.06 5.13 -12.02
CA LEU A 120 7.20 5.67 -11.27
C LEU A 120 8.21 6.46 -12.10
N ALA A 121 8.21 6.30 -13.43
CA ALA A 121 9.16 6.98 -14.27
C ALA A 121 9.03 8.49 -14.11
N ALA A 122 7.83 9.09 -14.22
CA ALA A 122 7.59 10.52 -14.02
C ALA A 122 8.69 11.45 -14.61
N GLY A 123 9.23 11.10 -15.79
CA GLY A 123 10.32 11.82 -16.46
C GLY A 123 11.75 11.46 -16.02
N ARG A 124 11.93 10.61 -15.01
CA ARG A 124 13.22 10.09 -14.52
C ARG A 124 13.81 9.05 -15.48
N SER A 125 15.13 8.96 -15.51
CA SER A 125 15.80 7.86 -16.20
C SER A 125 15.64 6.56 -15.42
N ARG A 126 15.78 5.42 -16.10
CA ARG A 126 15.76 4.10 -15.42
C ARG A 126 16.86 3.99 -14.36
N ALA A 127 18.04 4.56 -14.62
CA ALA A 127 19.14 4.50 -13.66
C ALA A 127 18.80 5.27 -12.38
N ASP A 128 18.19 6.46 -12.52
CA ASP A 128 17.76 7.28 -11.39
C ASP A 128 16.65 6.58 -10.60
N LEU A 129 15.66 6.00 -11.29
CA LEU A 129 14.58 5.26 -10.64
C LEU A 129 15.12 4.07 -9.82
N LEU A 130 16.04 3.27 -10.38
CA LEU A 130 16.67 2.17 -9.65
C LEU A 130 17.53 2.68 -8.47
N GLY A 131 18.15 3.86 -8.61
CA GLY A 131 18.90 4.51 -7.55
C GLY A 131 18.00 4.92 -6.37
N VAL A 132 16.88 5.58 -6.67
CA VAL A 132 15.88 6.02 -5.68
C VAL A 132 15.29 4.82 -4.94
N VAL A 133 14.88 3.76 -5.66
CA VAL A 133 14.35 2.54 -5.02
C VAL A 133 15.37 1.89 -4.06
N GLN A 134 16.65 1.84 -4.46
CA GLN A 134 17.71 1.29 -3.59
C GLN A 134 17.97 2.16 -2.36
N ALA A 135 18.03 3.48 -2.55
CA ALA A 135 18.31 4.43 -1.46
C ALA A 135 17.14 4.50 -0.46
N ASP A 136 15.91 4.61 -0.96
CA ASP A 136 14.77 5.01 -0.13
C ASP A 136 13.92 3.82 0.35
N LEU A 137 13.79 2.75 -0.44
CA LEU A 137 13.01 1.56 -0.06
C LEU A 137 13.87 0.41 0.46
N LEU A 138 15.02 0.14 -0.17
CA LEU A 138 15.93 -0.89 0.33
C LEU A 138 16.86 -0.37 1.43
N ARG A 139 17.08 0.96 1.51
CA ARG A 139 18.06 1.60 2.41
C ARG A 139 19.45 0.97 2.32
N ALA A 140 19.76 0.39 1.17
CA ALA A 140 20.96 -0.38 0.91
C ALA A 140 21.25 -0.37 -0.59
N GLY A 141 22.52 -0.17 -0.94
CA GLY A 141 22.99 -0.38 -2.30
C GLY A 141 23.14 -1.87 -2.59
N LEU A 142 22.70 -2.31 -3.77
CA LEU A 142 22.91 -3.69 -4.25
C LEU A 142 24.14 -3.71 -5.18
N PRO A 143 25.33 -4.08 -4.69
CA PRO A 143 26.54 -4.04 -5.49
C PRO A 143 26.41 -4.99 -6.68
N GLY A 144 26.70 -4.49 -7.89
CA GLY A 144 26.60 -5.29 -9.11
C GLY A 144 25.17 -5.46 -9.65
N LEU A 145 24.19 -4.69 -9.17
CA LEU A 145 22.81 -4.78 -9.65
C LEU A 145 22.67 -4.66 -11.17
N SER A 146 23.46 -3.80 -11.82
CA SER A 146 23.47 -3.66 -13.29
C SER A 146 23.83 -4.95 -14.02
N LEU A 147 24.59 -5.86 -13.39
CA LEU A 147 24.96 -7.17 -13.92
C LEU A 147 23.99 -8.27 -13.49
N ALA A 148 23.49 -8.21 -12.25
CA ALA A 148 22.56 -9.19 -11.70
C ALA A 148 21.16 -9.07 -12.34
N LEU A 149 20.69 -7.86 -12.61
CA LEU A 149 19.33 -7.63 -13.13
C LEU A 149 19.09 -8.29 -14.49
N PRO A 150 19.99 -8.17 -15.50
CA PRO A 150 19.84 -8.92 -16.76
C PRO A 150 19.97 -10.44 -16.61
N GLN A 151 20.62 -10.94 -15.55
CA GLN A 151 20.68 -12.39 -15.27
C GLN A 151 19.36 -12.86 -14.66
N ALA A 152 18.84 -12.16 -13.66
CA ALA A 152 17.54 -12.44 -13.05
C ALA A 152 16.40 -12.39 -14.07
N LEU A 153 16.40 -11.40 -14.98
CA LEU A 153 15.45 -11.32 -16.09
C LEU A 153 15.48 -12.55 -16.99
N ARG A 154 16.68 -13.06 -17.31
CA ARG A 154 16.82 -14.27 -18.14
C ARG A 154 16.34 -15.52 -17.39
N ALA A 155 16.65 -15.63 -16.10
CA ALA A 155 16.21 -16.74 -15.26
C ALA A 155 14.68 -16.77 -15.10
N ALA A 156 14.04 -15.60 -14.94
CA ALA A 156 12.59 -15.44 -14.91
C ALA A 156 11.90 -15.60 -16.30
N GLY A 157 12.65 -16.01 -17.33
CA GLY A 157 12.11 -16.22 -18.68
C GLY A 157 11.81 -14.93 -19.47
N GLY A 158 12.23 -13.77 -18.96
CA GLY A 158 11.87 -12.42 -19.42
C GLY A 158 12.51 -11.93 -20.73
N TYR A 159 12.82 -12.80 -21.68
CA TYR A 159 13.29 -12.37 -23.02
C TYR A 159 12.71 -13.16 -24.21
N ALA A 160 11.77 -14.08 -24.01
CA ALA A 160 11.37 -14.97 -25.11
C ALA A 160 10.33 -14.41 -26.09
N ARG A 161 9.76 -13.21 -25.88
CA ARG A 161 8.98 -12.54 -26.93
C ARG A 161 9.29 -11.06 -26.94
N PRO A 162 10.11 -10.55 -27.88
CA PRO A 162 9.83 -9.20 -28.37
C PRO A 162 8.34 -9.20 -28.70
N VAL A 163 7.58 -8.36 -28.00
CA VAL A 163 6.23 -8.01 -28.41
C VAL A 163 6.41 -7.50 -29.83
N ARG A 164 6.19 -8.40 -30.80
CA ARG A 164 5.96 -8.00 -32.19
C ARG A 164 4.68 -7.22 -32.06
N ARG A 165 4.80 -5.91 -31.81
CA ARG A 165 3.76 -4.98 -32.18
C ARG A 165 3.41 -5.41 -33.60
N PRO A 166 2.18 -5.86 -33.87
CA PRO A 166 1.72 -5.91 -35.23
C PRO A 166 1.96 -4.48 -35.70
N VAL A 167 2.96 -4.28 -36.56
CA VAL A 167 3.09 -3.03 -37.30
C VAL A 167 1.92 -3.11 -38.25
N THR A 168 0.74 -2.75 -37.74
CA THR A 168 -0.40 -2.43 -38.57
C THR A 168 0.04 -1.15 -39.24
N ALA A 169 0.72 -1.29 -40.39
CA ALA A 169 0.97 -0.22 -41.33
C ALA A 169 -0.41 0.30 -41.70
N THR A 170 -0.89 1.28 -40.94
CA THR A 170 -2.19 1.88 -41.14
C THR A 170 -2.01 2.85 -42.30
N PRO A 171 -2.66 2.64 -43.45
CA PRO A 171 -2.64 3.62 -44.51
C PRO A 171 -3.30 4.91 -43.99
N LEU A 172 -2.68 6.05 -44.33
CA LEU A 172 -3.18 7.39 -44.05
C LEU A 172 -4.57 7.60 -44.69
N HIS A 173 -5.63 7.24 -43.98
CA HIS A 173 -6.97 7.75 -44.27
C HIS A 173 -7.62 8.27 -43.00
N ALA A 174 -7.77 9.59 -42.98
CA ALA A 174 -8.50 10.33 -41.98
C ALA A 174 -9.96 9.84 -41.93
N VAL A 175 -10.30 9.09 -40.88
CA VAL A 175 -11.68 8.82 -40.53
C VAL A 175 -11.96 9.60 -39.25
N SER A 176 -12.65 10.73 -39.44
CA SER A 176 -13.32 11.47 -38.39
C SER A 176 -14.51 10.62 -37.92
N VAL A 177 -14.41 10.01 -36.74
CA VAL A 177 -15.53 9.39 -36.04
C VAL A 177 -15.80 10.19 -34.78
N ALA A 178 -16.95 10.83 -34.74
CA ALA A 178 -17.49 11.51 -33.57
C ALA A 178 -17.59 10.52 -32.41
N ALA A 179 -16.99 10.89 -31.27
CA ALA A 179 -17.03 10.10 -30.05
C ALA A 179 -18.43 10.18 -29.40
N PRO A 180 -19.01 9.05 -28.96
CA PRO A 180 -20.17 9.09 -28.09
C PRO A 180 -19.75 9.60 -26.69
N GLU A 181 -20.41 10.65 -26.23
CA GLU A 181 -20.37 11.09 -24.83
C GLU A 181 -21.07 10.02 -23.96
N GLU A 182 -20.32 9.05 -23.47
CA GLU A 182 -20.87 8.03 -22.57
C GLU A 182 -20.09 7.96 -21.25
N SER A 183 -20.82 8.25 -20.17
CA SER A 183 -20.59 7.80 -18.80
C SER A 183 -19.41 8.40 -18.01
N ARG A 184 -19.49 9.71 -17.73
CA ARG A 184 -18.77 10.35 -16.59
C ARG A 184 -19.37 10.03 -15.21
N SER A 185 -20.43 9.22 -15.11
CA SER A 185 -21.27 9.12 -13.90
C SER A 185 -20.89 7.97 -12.94
N THR A 186 -20.18 6.95 -13.40
CA THR A 186 -19.82 5.79 -12.53
C THR A 186 -18.57 6.04 -11.69
N ARG A 187 -17.75 7.02 -12.05
CA ARG A 187 -16.43 7.29 -11.46
C ARG A 187 -16.52 8.02 -10.12
N THR A 188 -17.49 8.91 -9.94
CA THR A 188 -17.73 9.63 -8.67
C THR A 188 -18.30 8.71 -7.58
N TRP A 189 -19.05 7.67 -7.97
CA TRP A 189 -19.71 6.77 -7.01
C TRP A 189 -18.71 5.88 -6.27
N ARG A 190 -17.64 5.44 -6.93
CA ARG A 190 -16.58 4.61 -6.32
C ARG A 190 -15.79 5.37 -5.24
N TRP A 191 -15.50 6.65 -5.46
CA TRP A 191 -14.82 7.50 -4.48
C TRP A 191 -15.70 7.81 -3.26
N LEU A 192 -16.99 8.07 -3.48
CA LEU A 192 -17.95 8.24 -2.39
C LEU A 192 -18.05 6.96 -1.54
N ALA A 193 -18.03 5.79 -2.16
CA ALA A 193 -18.05 4.52 -1.44
C ALA A 193 -16.78 4.30 -0.58
N MET A 194 -15.57 4.59 -1.11
CA MET A 194 -14.35 4.48 -0.32
C MET A 194 -14.28 5.49 0.83
N ALA A 195 -14.62 6.76 0.56
CA ALA A 195 -14.64 7.80 1.60
C ALA A 195 -15.61 7.44 2.73
N LEU A 196 -16.76 6.84 2.38
CA LEU A 196 -17.75 6.37 3.36
C LEU A 196 -17.21 5.22 4.21
N ILE A 197 -16.54 4.24 3.62
CA ILE A 197 -15.95 3.10 4.37
C ILE A 197 -14.90 3.59 5.35
N VAL A 198 -14.00 4.49 4.92
CA VAL A 198 -12.98 5.07 5.80
C VAL A 198 -13.62 5.84 6.95
N ALA A 199 -14.63 6.66 6.67
CA ALA A 199 -15.36 7.40 7.70
C ALA A 199 -16.01 6.47 8.73
N ILE A 200 -16.62 5.36 8.30
CA ILE A 200 -17.22 4.36 9.20
C ILE A 200 -16.17 3.71 10.09
N VAL A 201 -15.01 3.34 9.54
CA VAL A 201 -13.92 2.72 10.31
C VAL A 201 -13.37 3.70 11.36
N VAL A 202 -13.14 4.95 10.97
CA VAL A 202 -12.65 6.00 11.88
C VAL A 202 -13.67 6.27 12.98
N LEU A 203 -14.96 6.36 12.66
CA LEU A 203 -16.03 6.55 13.64
C LEU A 203 -16.13 5.37 14.62
N GLY A 204 -15.95 4.14 14.12
CA GLY A 204 -15.89 2.93 14.94
C GLY A 204 -14.73 2.95 15.93
N LEU A 205 -13.53 3.34 15.47
CA LEU A 205 -12.35 3.49 16.34
C LEU A 205 -12.55 4.57 17.40
N ILE A 206 -13.12 5.72 17.05
CA ILE A 206 -13.45 6.78 18.02
C ILE A 206 -14.45 6.26 19.06
N THR A 207 -15.48 5.54 18.62
CA THR A 207 -16.52 4.99 19.51
C THR A 207 -15.92 3.97 20.49
N VAL A 208 -15.07 3.06 20.00
CA VAL A 208 -14.37 2.07 20.85
C VAL A 208 -13.45 2.77 21.84
N SER A 209 -12.73 3.81 21.40
CA SER A 209 -11.87 4.61 22.28
C SER A 209 -12.66 5.30 23.39
N LEU A 210 -13.78 5.94 23.06
CA LEU A 210 -14.65 6.57 24.06
C LEU A 210 -15.27 5.57 25.05
N TYR A 211 -15.51 4.33 24.61
CA TYR A 211 -16.01 3.27 25.48
C TYR A 211 -14.92 2.75 26.44
N LEU A 212 -13.70 2.57 25.95
CA LEU A 212 -12.58 2.08 26.75
C LEU A 212 -11.99 3.14 27.69
N PHE A 213 -11.99 4.40 27.28
CA PHE A 213 -11.43 5.54 28.02
C PHE A 213 -12.50 6.48 28.58
N GLY A 214 -13.74 5.99 28.70
CA GLY A 214 -14.83 6.75 29.29
C GLY A 214 -14.49 7.21 30.72
N PRO A 215 -15.06 8.33 31.19
CA PRO A 215 -14.78 8.87 32.51
C PRO A 215 -15.04 7.79 33.56
N ALA A 216 -14.07 7.59 34.45
CA ALA A 216 -14.21 6.66 35.55
C ALA A 216 -15.52 6.98 36.31
N PRO A 217 -16.29 5.95 36.71
CA PRO A 217 -17.51 6.17 37.47
C PRO A 217 -17.17 7.02 38.69
N THR A 218 -17.91 8.13 38.87
CA THR A 218 -17.74 9.01 40.02
C THR A 218 -17.88 8.17 41.28
N PRO A 219 -16.91 8.21 42.21
CA PRO A 219 -17.03 7.46 43.44
C PRO A 219 -18.32 7.89 44.16
N PRO A 220 -19.03 6.96 44.83
CA PRO A 220 -20.24 7.29 45.57
C PRO A 220 -19.94 8.39 46.58
N ALA A 221 -20.86 9.34 46.73
CA ALA A 221 -20.73 10.41 47.71
C ALA A 221 -20.48 9.79 49.11
N PRO A 222 -19.53 10.34 49.89
CA PRO A 222 -19.30 9.85 51.24
C PRO A 222 -20.60 9.96 52.05
N PRO A 223 -20.87 9.00 52.96
CA PRO A 223 -22.03 9.07 53.82
C PRO A 223 -22.02 10.40 54.61
N PRO A 224 -23.19 10.98 54.89
CA PRO A 224 -23.27 12.20 55.69
C PRO A 224 -22.57 11.98 57.03
N GLY A 225 -21.58 12.84 57.32
CA GLY A 225 -20.85 12.77 58.57
C GLY A 225 -21.77 12.95 59.78
N PRO A 226 -21.42 12.39 60.95
CA PRO A 226 -22.20 12.57 62.16
C PRO A 226 -22.33 14.05 62.48
N MET A 227 -23.56 14.52 62.70
CA MET A 227 -23.84 15.89 63.10
C MET A 227 -23.06 16.20 64.39
N PRO A 228 -22.37 17.36 64.46
CA PRO A 228 -21.69 17.77 65.68
C PRO A 228 -22.74 17.91 66.78
N THR A 229 -22.59 17.09 67.81
CA THR A 229 -23.34 17.23 69.06
C THR A 229 -22.83 18.51 69.72
N GLU A 230 -23.65 19.55 69.72
CA GLU A 230 -23.43 20.76 70.51
C GLU A 230 -23.25 20.35 71.97
N GLY A 231 -22.00 20.37 72.42
CA GLY A 231 -21.63 20.19 73.81
C GLY A 231 -22.20 21.33 74.63
N ALA A 232 -23.19 21.02 75.46
CA ALA A 232 -23.71 21.90 76.49
C ALA A 232 -22.59 22.24 77.49
N THR A 233 -22.03 23.45 77.36
CA THR A 233 -21.09 24.03 78.31
C THR A 233 -21.85 24.45 79.57
N LEU A 234 -22.01 23.53 80.53
CA LEU A 234 -22.53 23.83 81.86
C LEU A 234 -21.44 24.56 82.66
N ALA A 235 -21.62 25.87 82.80
CA ALA A 235 -20.80 26.75 83.62
C ALA A 235 -20.93 26.37 85.11
N LEU A 236 -19.82 25.94 85.72
CA LEU A 236 -19.71 25.81 87.16
C LEU A 236 -19.02 27.08 87.71
N ALA A 237 -19.82 27.95 88.32
CA ALA A 237 -19.35 29.12 89.05
C ALA A 237 -18.70 28.68 90.37
N GLY A 238 -17.44 29.05 90.58
CA GLY A 238 -16.73 28.94 91.86
C GLY A 238 -16.52 30.32 92.49
N PRO A 239 -16.91 30.56 93.75
CA PRO A 239 -16.72 31.84 94.42
C PRO A 239 -15.32 31.96 95.03
N HIS A 240 -14.59 33.03 94.71
CA HIS A 240 -13.42 33.43 95.48
C HIS A 240 -13.71 34.68 96.30
N LEU A 241 -13.81 34.46 97.61
CA LEU A 241 -13.61 35.42 98.68
C LEU A 241 -12.23 36.09 98.54
N ARG A 242 -12.22 37.42 98.48
CA ARG A 242 -11.50 38.31 99.41
C ARG A 242 -11.86 39.77 99.17
#